data_AF-H1CXC4-F1
#
_entry.id   AF-H1CXC4-F1
#
_cell.length_a   1.000
_cell.length_b   1.000
_cell.length_c   1.000
_cell.angle_alpha   90.00
_cell.angle_beta   90.00
_cell.angle_gamma   90.00
#
_symmetry.space_group_name_H-M   'P 1'
#
loop_
_entity.id
_entity.type
_entity.pdbx_description
1 polymer ?
#
loop_
_entity_poly.entity_id
_entity_poly.type
_entity_poly.pdbx_seq_one_letter_code
_entity_poly.pdbx_strand_id
1 'polypeptide(L)'
;MCKNKDCIKQMLWLMALTIPWGLGGFVVHTAFSLSLGILVYWAAGLLVPLIFYLVQKKGWGSELGGLRGAVHGPVWISLVIVEMVVFWNYLPSIDRIWKTSPVPAAAASFLVLSFFVILAFFLDRWLSLIYVRLKEKNTLAARWLGSAFFSGLIPGTAMISFLGLYYAGGMRLDPFTASFFLMEIFGFVFYGKILLAMMTFGVFLFLSLEGPRGERAVTSVFSAIFWLFLLFIPVVVSSRITGSGLWRAYLDPSYLSVFPYLSDLWLTGLALMGARRLTAWIFR
;
A
#
# COMPACT_ATOMS: atom_id res chain seq x y z
N MET A 1 -8.86 4.99 -22.94
CA MET A 1 -8.84 6.02 -21.87
C MET A 1 -8.11 7.30 -22.28
N CYS A 2 -6.98 7.24 -23.00
CA CYS A 2 -6.20 8.40 -23.47
C CYS A 2 -6.82 9.23 -24.63
N LYS A 3 -8.13 9.12 -24.89
CA LYS A 3 -8.83 9.96 -25.89
C LYS A 3 -9.70 11.06 -25.25
N ASN A 4 -9.89 11.00 -23.93
CA ASN A 4 -10.66 11.99 -23.20
C ASN A 4 -9.75 13.20 -22.85
N LYS A 5 -10.08 14.38 -23.37
CA LYS A 5 -9.30 15.61 -23.16
C LYS A 5 -9.22 16.01 -21.68
N ASP A 6 -10.29 15.83 -20.92
CA ASP A 6 -10.33 16.17 -19.49
C ASP A 6 -9.43 15.25 -18.67
N CYS A 7 -9.39 13.96 -19.02
CA CYS A 7 -8.50 12.98 -18.42
C CYS A 7 -7.02 13.38 -18.62
N ILE A 8 -6.64 13.68 -19.87
CA ILE A 8 -5.26 14.09 -20.20
C ILE A 8 -4.91 15.38 -19.47
N LYS A 9 -5.79 16.38 -19.51
CA LYS A 9 -5.57 17.67 -18.86
C LYS A 9 -5.34 17.48 -17.36
N GLN A 10 -6.18 16.69 -16.70
CA GLN A 10 -6.04 16.42 -15.27
C GLN A 10 -4.73 15.69 -14.95
N MET A 11 -4.37 14.67 -15.73
CA MET A 11 -3.12 13.92 -15.55
C MET A 11 -1.90 14.84 -15.70
N LEU A 12 -1.88 15.69 -16.72
CA LEU A 12 -0.80 16.65 -16.95
C LEU A 12 -0.69 17.68 -15.81
N TRP A 13 -1.82 18.15 -15.25
CA TRP A 13 -1.80 19.04 -14.09
C TRP A 13 -1.21 18.37 -12.85
N LEU A 14 -1.60 17.13 -12.57
CA LEU A 14 -1.04 16.38 -11.44
C LEU A 14 0.47 16.18 -11.62
N MET A 15 0.90 15.78 -12.81
CA MET A 15 2.32 15.65 -13.15
C MET A 15 3.08 16.97 -12.99
N ALA A 16 2.52 18.08 -13.47
CA ALA A 16 3.16 19.40 -13.37
C ALA A 16 3.33 19.89 -11.93
N LEU A 17 2.48 19.44 -11.00
CA LEU A 17 2.55 19.81 -9.59
C LEU A 17 3.41 18.85 -8.74
N THR A 18 3.72 17.65 -9.24
CA THR A 18 4.47 16.63 -8.50
C THR A 18 5.89 16.45 -9.01
N ILE A 19 6.08 16.32 -10.32
CA ILE A 19 7.36 15.92 -10.92
C ILE A 19 8.48 16.96 -10.74
N PRO A 20 8.23 18.29 -10.84
CA PRO A 20 9.32 19.27 -10.73
C PRO A 20 10.13 19.18 -9.44
N TRP A 21 9.51 18.74 -8.33
CA TRP A 21 10.19 18.57 -7.04
C TRP A 21 11.27 17.48 -7.10
N GLY A 22 10.94 16.32 -7.65
CA GLY A 22 11.86 15.19 -7.78
C GLY A 22 12.93 15.49 -8.83
N LEU A 23 12.52 16.05 -9.96
CA LEU A 23 13.44 16.47 -11.02
C LEU A 23 14.44 17.53 -10.55
N GLY A 24 14.00 18.53 -9.79
CA GLY A 24 14.89 19.55 -9.25
C GLY A 24 16.01 18.93 -8.39
N GLY A 25 15.68 17.91 -7.61
CA GLY A 25 16.66 17.14 -6.84
C GLY A 25 17.72 16.45 -7.71
N PHE A 26 17.28 15.80 -8.80
CA PHE A 26 18.18 15.19 -9.79
C PHE A 26 19.02 16.21 -10.55
N VAL A 27 18.46 17.37 -10.92
CA VAL A 27 19.17 18.40 -11.68
C VAL A 27 20.30 19.04 -10.87
N VAL A 28 20.08 19.27 -9.57
CA VAL A 28 21.12 19.81 -8.68
C VAL A 28 22.16 18.74 -8.31
N HIS A 29 21.76 17.46 -8.30
CA HIS A 29 22.62 16.28 -8.14
C HIS A 29 23.60 16.31 -6.96
N THR A 30 23.15 16.83 -5.82
CA THR A 30 23.83 16.65 -4.52
C THR A 30 23.09 15.59 -3.71
N ALA A 31 23.77 14.93 -2.76
CA ALA A 31 23.11 13.97 -1.88
C ALA A 31 21.90 14.58 -1.16
N PHE A 32 22.05 15.81 -0.66
CA PHE A 32 20.96 16.54 -0.01
C PHE A 32 19.82 16.87 -0.98
N SER A 33 20.12 17.41 -2.16
CA SER A 33 19.07 17.78 -3.14
C SER A 33 18.32 16.56 -3.66
N LEU A 34 19.00 15.44 -3.88
CA LEU A 34 18.37 14.18 -4.28
C LEU A 34 17.41 13.69 -3.19
N SER A 35 17.87 13.61 -1.93
CA SER A 35 17.02 13.18 -0.82
C SER A 35 15.82 14.12 -0.62
N LEU A 36 16.04 15.43 -0.57
CA LEU A 36 14.97 16.41 -0.36
C LEU A 36 14.00 16.44 -1.55
N GLY A 37 14.52 16.46 -2.78
CA GLY A 37 13.71 16.49 -4.00
C GLY A 37 12.79 15.27 -4.10
N ILE A 38 13.31 14.07 -3.80
CA ILE A 38 12.52 12.84 -3.77
C ILE A 38 11.48 12.87 -2.63
N LEU A 39 11.85 13.31 -1.43
CA LEU A 39 10.90 13.43 -0.32
C LEU A 39 9.75 14.40 -0.64
N VAL A 40 10.07 15.55 -1.23
CA VAL A 40 9.05 16.53 -1.62
C VAL A 40 8.21 16.01 -2.79
N TYR A 41 8.80 15.29 -3.74
CA TYR A 41 8.06 14.59 -4.79
C TYR A 41 7.08 13.56 -4.21
N TRP A 42 7.50 12.73 -3.24
CA TRP A 42 6.60 11.78 -2.58
C TRP A 42 5.50 12.48 -1.80
N ALA A 43 5.82 13.56 -1.08
CA ALA A 43 4.83 14.34 -0.36
C ALA A 43 3.83 15.02 -1.30
N ALA A 44 4.32 15.64 -2.39
CA ALA A 44 3.47 16.25 -3.41
C ALA A 44 2.61 15.21 -4.12
N GLY A 45 3.20 14.06 -4.48
CA GLY A 45 2.51 12.94 -5.11
C GLY A 45 1.42 12.33 -4.24
N LEU A 46 1.51 12.43 -2.91
CA LEU A 46 0.45 12.04 -1.98
C LEU A 46 -0.60 13.15 -1.83
N LEU A 47 -0.16 14.36 -1.48
CA LEU A 47 -1.04 15.43 -1.04
C LEU A 47 -1.80 16.07 -2.19
N VAL A 48 -1.16 16.29 -3.34
CA VAL A 48 -1.79 16.96 -4.48
C VAL A 48 -2.97 16.15 -5.00
N PRO A 49 -2.84 14.85 -5.36
CA PRO A 49 -3.99 14.07 -5.82
C PRO A 49 -5.02 13.85 -4.72
N LEU A 50 -4.59 13.59 -3.46
CA LEU A 50 -5.51 13.40 -2.34
C LEU A 50 -6.43 14.61 -2.14
N ILE A 51 -5.85 15.82 -2.01
CA ILE A 51 -6.63 17.05 -1.85
C ILE A 51 -7.50 17.28 -3.09
N PHE A 52 -6.92 17.12 -4.28
CA PHE A 52 -7.64 17.32 -5.54
C PHE A 52 -8.88 16.42 -5.62
N TYR A 53 -8.78 15.12 -5.36
CA TYR A 53 -9.91 14.19 -5.43
C TYR A 53 -10.98 14.47 -4.37
N LEU A 54 -10.59 14.95 -3.19
CA LEU A 54 -11.53 15.32 -2.12
C LEU A 54 -12.38 16.56 -2.47
N VAL A 55 -11.81 17.51 -3.23
CA VAL A 55 -12.50 18.76 -3.59
C VAL A 55 -13.06 18.78 -5.02
N GLN A 56 -12.70 17.80 -5.86
CA GLN A 56 -13.10 17.75 -7.27
C GLN A 56 -14.62 17.56 -7.41
N LYS A 57 -15.30 18.57 -7.93
CA LYS A 57 -16.76 18.53 -8.19
C LYS A 57 -17.13 18.21 -9.64
N LYS A 58 -16.21 18.37 -10.59
CA LYS A 58 -16.43 18.20 -12.03
C LYS A 58 -15.19 17.64 -12.72
N GLY A 59 -15.36 17.13 -13.94
CA GLY A 59 -14.28 16.60 -14.77
C GLY A 59 -14.13 15.09 -14.63
N TRP A 60 -13.04 14.56 -15.15
CA TRP A 60 -12.86 13.12 -15.26
C TRP A 60 -12.67 12.44 -13.90
N GLY A 61 -13.52 11.45 -13.60
CA GLY A 61 -13.45 10.71 -12.34
C GLY A 61 -14.07 11.43 -11.14
N SER A 62 -14.73 12.57 -11.33
CA SER A 62 -15.42 13.29 -10.24
C SER A 62 -16.59 12.50 -9.66
N GLU A 63 -17.15 11.55 -10.42
CA GLU A 63 -18.19 10.63 -9.96
C GLU A 63 -17.74 9.72 -8.80
N LEU A 64 -16.42 9.52 -8.65
CA LEU A 64 -15.84 8.71 -7.59
C LEU A 64 -15.41 9.56 -6.38
N GLY A 65 -15.19 10.87 -6.59
CA GLY A 65 -14.90 11.86 -5.55
C GLY A 65 -13.93 11.37 -4.48
N GLY A 66 -14.36 11.43 -3.21
CA GLY A 66 -13.58 11.02 -2.05
C GLY A 66 -13.16 9.55 -2.03
N LEU A 67 -13.83 8.66 -2.78
CA LEU A 67 -13.43 7.27 -2.88
C LEU A 67 -12.09 7.12 -3.62
N ARG A 68 -11.85 7.95 -4.64
CA ARG A 68 -10.55 8.05 -5.31
C ARG A 68 -9.46 8.51 -4.34
N GLY A 69 -9.77 9.49 -3.49
CA GLY A 69 -8.86 9.94 -2.43
C GLY A 69 -8.52 8.84 -1.43
N ALA A 70 -9.52 8.08 -0.97
CA ALA A 70 -9.32 6.97 -0.04
C ALA A 70 -8.43 5.86 -0.64
N VAL A 71 -8.62 5.54 -1.92
CA VAL A 71 -7.77 4.57 -2.65
C VAL A 71 -6.36 5.09 -2.86
N HIS A 72 -6.22 6.39 -3.16
CA HIS A 72 -4.94 7.00 -3.50
C HIS A 72 -3.91 6.89 -2.37
N GLY A 73 -4.32 7.07 -1.10
CA GLY A 73 -3.42 6.99 0.04
C GLY A 73 -2.60 5.68 0.07
N PRO A 74 -3.26 4.51 0.18
CA PRO A 74 -2.57 3.23 0.14
C PRO A 74 -1.81 2.98 -1.17
N VAL A 75 -2.39 3.31 -2.33
CA VAL A 75 -1.74 3.10 -3.64
C VAL A 75 -0.43 3.87 -3.73
N TRP A 76 -0.45 5.17 -3.40
CA TRP A 76 0.73 6.01 -3.49
C TRP A 76 1.80 5.57 -2.50
N ILE A 77 1.44 5.30 -1.24
CA ILE A 77 2.40 4.82 -0.23
C ILE A 77 3.05 3.51 -0.68
N SER A 78 2.28 2.58 -1.25
CA SER A 78 2.82 1.36 -1.86
C SER A 78 3.79 1.66 -3.00
N LEU A 79 3.43 2.55 -3.92
CA LEU A 79 4.30 2.93 -5.03
C LEU A 79 5.59 3.63 -4.54
N VAL A 80 5.52 4.46 -3.51
CA VAL A 80 6.70 5.07 -2.87
C VAL A 80 7.66 4.00 -2.38
N ILE A 81 7.16 2.92 -1.76
CA ILE A 81 8.03 1.81 -1.31
C ILE A 81 8.70 1.10 -2.51
N VAL A 82 7.98 0.92 -3.62
CA VAL A 82 8.58 0.38 -4.85
C VAL A 82 9.64 1.34 -5.39
N GLU A 83 9.34 2.63 -5.46
CA GLU A 83 10.27 3.67 -5.90
C GLU A 83 11.53 3.71 -5.05
N MET A 84 11.41 3.61 -3.72
CA MET A 84 12.56 3.55 -2.80
C MET A 84 13.50 2.41 -3.19
N VAL A 85 12.96 1.22 -3.44
CA VAL A 85 13.75 0.06 -3.86
C VAL A 85 14.36 0.25 -5.24
N VAL A 86 13.60 0.79 -6.20
CA VAL A 86 14.10 1.10 -7.55
C VAL A 86 15.25 2.10 -7.48
N PHE A 87 15.05 3.24 -6.81
CA PHE A 87 16.09 4.25 -6.69
C PHE A 87 17.30 3.71 -5.94
N TRP A 88 17.12 2.97 -4.85
CA TRP A 88 18.22 2.35 -4.11
C TRP A 88 19.07 1.44 -5.01
N ASN A 89 18.42 0.55 -5.76
CA ASN A 89 19.11 -0.42 -6.60
C ASN A 89 19.86 0.25 -7.77
N TYR A 90 19.29 1.30 -8.34
CA TYR A 90 19.83 1.96 -9.53
C TYR A 90 20.63 3.25 -9.23
N LEU A 91 20.70 3.72 -7.98
CA LEU A 91 21.38 4.98 -7.62
C LEU A 91 22.82 5.06 -8.16
N PRO A 92 23.67 4.01 -8.05
CA PRO A 92 25.04 4.08 -8.57
C PRO A 92 25.09 4.19 -10.10
N SER A 93 24.15 3.54 -10.79
CA SER A 93 24.03 3.63 -12.24
C SER A 93 23.56 5.01 -12.67
N ILE A 94 22.57 5.58 -11.95
CA ILE A 94 22.07 6.94 -12.19
C ILE A 94 23.20 7.96 -11.98
N ASP A 95 23.96 7.86 -10.89
CA ASP A 95 25.09 8.75 -10.61
C ASP A 95 26.19 8.65 -11.68
N ARG A 96 26.51 7.44 -12.14
CA ARG A 96 27.48 7.22 -13.23
C ARG A 96 27.02 7.90 -14.52
N ILE A 97 25.76 7.69 -14.93
CA ILE A 97 25.20 8.28 -16.16
C ILE A 97 25.14 9.80 -16.02
N TRP A 98 24.76 10.32 -14.85
CA TRP A 98 24.71 11.76 -14.61
C TRP A 98 26.07 12.42 -14.83
N LYS A 99 27.14 11.82 -14.33
CA LYS A 99 28.52 12.32 -14.48
C LYS A 99 29.01 12.32 -15.93
N THR A 100 28.50 11.42 -16.77
CA THR A 100 28.90 11.32 -18.19
C THR A 100 27.99 12.10 -19.13
N SER A 101 26.69 12.12 -18.86
CA SER A 101 25.65 12.66 -19.74
C SER A 101 24.42 13.12 -18.93
N PRO A 102 24.47 14.34 -18.36
CA PRO A 102 23.42 14.84 -17.46
C PRO A 102 22.03 14.95 -18.12
N VAL A 103 21.95 15.34 -19.40
CA VAL A 103 20.67 15.55 -20.10
C VAL A 103 19.89 14.24 -20.28
N PRO A 104 20.47 13.15 -20.82
CA PRO A 104 19.83 11.84 -20.83
C PRO A 104 19.46 11.32 -19.43
N ALA A 105 20.29 11.56 -18.42
CA ALA A 105 20.00 11.15 -17.04
C ALA A 105 18.76 11.88 -16.49
N ALA A 106 18.67 13.20 -16.68
CA ALA A 106 17.51 13.99 -16.29
C ALA A 106 16.23 13.55 -17.02
N ALA A 107 16.33 13.26 -18.32
CA ALA A 107 15.21 12.76 -19.11
C ALA A 107 14.75 11.37 -18.63
N ALA A 108 15.68 10.47 -18.30
CA ALA A 108 15.35 9.16 -17.74
C ALA A 108 14.66 9.29 -16.37
N SER A 109 15.17 10.15 -15.48
CA SER A 109 14.53 10.45 -14.19
C SER A 109 13.14 11.03 -14.38
N PHE A 110 12.94 11.93 -15.34
CA PHE A 110 11.61 12.46 -15.69
C PHE A 110 10.64 11.34 -16.08
N LEU A 111 11.06 10.42 -16.94
CA LEU A 111 10.23 9.32 -17.41
C LEU A 111 9.86 8.36 -16.26
N VAL A 112 10.80 8.04 -15.38
CA VAL A 112 10.56 7.18 -14.22
C VAL A 112 9.57 7.85 -13.25
N LEU A 113 9.82 9.09 -12.85
CA LEU A 113 8.91 9.83 -11.96
C LEU A 113 7.51 9.99 -12.60
N SER A 114 7.45 10.30 -13.89
CA SER A 114 6.17 10.38 -14.63
C SER A 114 5.43 9.05 -14.61
N PHE A 115 6.14 7.94 -14.80
CA PHE A 115 5.55 6.61 -14.84
C PHE A 115 4.78 6.29 -13.55
N PHE A 116 5.36 6.57 -12.38
CA PHE A 116 4.70 6.29 -11.10
C PHE A 116 3.49 7.19 -10.86
N VAL A 117 3.57 8.48 -11.18
CA VAL A 117 2.41 9.41 -11.09
C VAL A 117 1.28 8.96 -12.02
N ILE A 118 1.60 8.59 -13.27
CA ILE A 118 0.61 8.11 -14.25
C ILE A 118 0.00 6.78 -13.79
N LEU A 119 0.82 5.87 -13.27
CA LEU A 119 0.37 4.58 -12.76
C LEU A 119 -0.61 4.78 -11.59
N ALA A 120 -0.23 5.60 -10.61
CA ALA A 120 -1.11 5.96 -9.48
C ALA A 120 -2.44 6.52 -9.98
N PHE A 121 -2.40 7.52 -10.87
CA PHE A 121 -3.58 8.18 -11.41
C PHE A 121 -4.60 7.21 -12.02
N PHE A 122 -4.12 6.21 -12.76
CA PHE A 122 -4.99 5.20 -13.36
C PHE A 122 -5.45 4.13 -12.36
N LEU A 123 -4.57 3.68 -11.47
CA LEU A 123 -4.91 2.72 -10.42
C LEU A 123 -5.97 3.27 -9.48
N ASP A 124 -5.84 4.55 -9.07
CA ASP A 124 -6.80 5.24 -8.20
C ASP A 124 -8.22 5.09 -8.73
N ARG A 125 -8.41 5.37 -10.03
CA ARG A 125 -9.73 5.27 -10.67
C ARG A 125 -10.15 3.81 -10.86
N TRP A 126 -9.25 2.96 -11.34
CA TRP A 126 -9.59 1.58 -11.67
C TRP A 126 -10.03 0.80 -10.44
N LEU A 127 -9.27 0.88 -9.34
CA LEU A 127 -9.60 0.24 -8.07
C LEU A 127 -10.89 0.81 -7.47
N SER A 128 -11.08 2.12 -7.56
CA SER A 128 -12.33 2.77 -7.14
C SER A 128 -13.57 2.23 -7.88
N LEU A 129 -13.46 2.05 -9.20
CA LEU A 129 -14.54 1.47 -10.01
C LEU A 129 -14.82 0.01 -9.68
N ILE A 130 -13.77 -0.78 -9.44
CA ILE A 130 -13.93 -2.17 -9.00
C ILE A 130 -14.71 -2.22 -7.70
N TYR A 131 -14.34 -1.38 -6.73
CA TYR A 131 -15.02 -1.32 -5.45
C TYR A 131 -16.51 -0.98 -5.59
N VAL A 132 -16.86 0.04 -6.38
CA VAL A 132 -18.27 0.42 -6.61
C VAL A 132 -19.05 -0.73 -7.25
N ARG A 133 -18.50 -1.35 -8.31
CA ARG A 133 -19.14 -2.49 -8.98
C ARG A 133 -19.31 -3.70 -8.06
N LEU A 134 -18.33 -3.95 -7.19
CA LEU A 134 -18.43 -5.01 -6.18
C LEU A 134 -19.50 -4.68 -5.16
N LYS A 135 -19.59 -3.43 -4.69
CA LYS A 135 -20.57 -3.00 -3.71
C LYS A 135 -21.99 -3.15 -4.23
N GLU A 136 -22.23 -2.83 -5.50
CA GLU A 136 -23.53 -3.00 -6.17
C GLU A 136 -23.95 -4.48 -6.27
N LYS A 137 -23.00 -5.39 -6.51
CA LYS A 137 -23.28 -6.83 -6.68
C LYS A 137 -23.36 -7.59 -5.35
N ASN A 138 -22.42 -7.32 -4.45
CA ASN A 138 -22.26 -8.03 -3.19
C ASN A 138 -21.55 -7.12 -2.17
N THR A 139 -22.34 -6.51 -1.30
CA THR A 139 -21.86 -5.60 -0.25
C THR A 139 -20.90 -6.28 0.72
N LEU A 140 -21.08 -7.58 1.02
CA LEU A 140 -20.15 -8.33 1.87
C LEU A 140 -18.80 -8.49 1.18
N ALA A 141 -18.77 -8.88 -0.10
CA ALA A 141 -17.53 -9.03 -0.86
C ALA A 141 -16.79 -7.69 -0.98
N ALA A 142 -17.51 -6.58 -1.17
CA ALA A 142 -16.92 -5.25 -1.22
C ALA A 142 -16.28 -4.83 0.11
N ARG A 143 -16.95 -5.09 1.24
CA ARG A 143 -16.41 -4.81 2.58
C ARG A 143 -15.21 -5.70 2.91
N TRP A 144 -15.30 -6.97 2.54
CA TRP A 144 -14.22 -7.94 2.70
C TRP A 144 -12.97 -7.53 1.91
N LEU A 145 -13.08 -7.38 0.59
CA LEU A 145 -11.95 -7.03 -0.27
C LEU A 145 -11.44 -5.61 -0.02
N GLY A 146 -12.32 -4.68 0.33
CA GLY A 146 -11.92 -3.35 0.77
C GLY A 146 -11.10 -3.40 2.05
N SER A 147 -11.47 -4.25 3.02
CA SER A 147 -10.69 -4.42 4.24
C SER A 147 -9.31 -5.02 3.95
N ALA A 148 -9.26 -6.07 3.12
CA ALA A 148 -7.99 -6.68 2.69
C ALA A 148 -7.09 -5.68 1.93
N PHE A 149 -7.69 -4.81 1.12
CA PHE A 149 -6.96 -3.75 0.41
C PHE A 149 -6.31 -2.76 1.38
N PHE A 150 -7.08 -2.21 2.33
CA PHE A 150 -6.55 -1.20 3.26
C PHE A 150 -5.57 -1.78 4.29
N SER A 151 -5.77 -3.01 4.75
CA SER A 151 -4.85 -3.65 5.71
C SER A 151 -3.61 -4.23 5.05
N GLY A 152 -3.72 -4.73 3.82
CA GLY A 152 -2.71 -5.59 3.20
C GLY A 152 -1.88 -4.96 2.09
N LEU A 153 -2.35 -3.90 1.42
CA LEU A 153 -1.64 -3.35 0.25
C LEU A 153 -0.24 -2.83 0.61
N ILE A 154 -0.13 -1.94 1.60
CA ILE A 154 1.14 -1.32 2.00
C ILE A 154 2.11 -2.37 2.54
N PRO A 155 1.74 -3.20 3.55
CA PRO A 155 2.64 -4.25 4.06
C PRO A 155 3.06 -5.22 2.97
N GLY A 156 2.16 -5.52 2.03
CA GLY A 156 2.46 -6.42 0.93
C GLY A 156 3.35 -5.89 -0.13
N THR A 157 3.23 -4.61 -0.45
CA THR A 157 4.17 -3.99 -1.35
C THR A 157 5.54 -3.92 -0.69
N ALA A 158 5.63 -3.54 0.58
CA ALA A 158 6.89 -3.55 1.33
C ALA A 158 7.58 -4.91 1.30
N MET A 159 6.86 -5.97 1.62
CA MET A 159 7.40 -7.33 1.63
C MET A 159 7.97 -7.75 0.27
N ILE A 160 7.19 -7.58 -0.81
CA ILE A 160 7.63 -7.93 -2.16
C ILE A 160 8.81 -7.08 -2.60
N SER A 161 8.78 -5.78 -2.32
CA SER A 161 9.83 -4.84 -2.70
C SER A 161 11.16 -5.17 -2.01
N PHE A 162 11.17 -5.41 -0.69
CA PHE A 162 12.40 -5.73 0.04
C PHE A 162 12.93 -7.14 -0.30
N LEU A 163 12.06 -8.12 -0.50
CA LEU A 163 12.47 -9.44 -1.02
C LEU A 163 13.08 -9.33 -2.42
N GLY A 164 12.49 -8.50 -3.29
CA GLY A 164 13.04 -8.21 -4.61
C GLY A 164 14.40 -7.53 -4.54
N LEU A 165 14.57 -6.56 -3.63
CA LEU A 165 15.85 -5.89 -3.39
C LEU A 165 16.93 -6.87 -2.91
N TYR A 166 16.59 -7.75 -1.98
CA TYR A 166 17.47 -8.81 -1.49
C TYR A 166 17.88 -9.75 -2.63
N TYR A 167 16.92 -10.25 -3.40
CA TYR A 167 17.18 -11.14 -4.53
C TYR A 167 18.05 -10.50 -5.62
N ALA A 168 17.84 -9.22 -5.91
CA ALA A 168 18.63 -8.48 -6.90
C ALA A 168 20.07 -8.17 -6.42
N GLY A 169 20.44 -8.54 -5.19
CA GLY A 169 21.74 -8.18 -4.59
C GLY A 169 21.88 -6.68 -4.30
N GLY A 170 20.78 -5.92 -4.35
CA GLY A 170 20.79 -4.46 -4.26
C GLY A 170 21.17 -3.92 -2.88
N MET A 171 21.10 -4.75 -1.83
CA MET A 171 21.52 -4.36 -0.48
C MET A 171 23.05 -4.34 -0.33
N ARG A 172 23.80 -5.12 -1.13
CA ARG A 172 25.27 -5.23 -1.06
C ARG A 172 25.81 -5.52 0.35
N LEU A 173 24.98 -6.13 1.19
CA LEU A 173 25.32 -6.58 2.54
C LEU A 173 25.81 -8.03 2.46
N ASP A 174 26.68 -8.43 3.38
CA ASP A 174 27.00 -9.84 3.57
C ASP A 174 25.72 -10.61 3.98
N PRO A 175 25.63 -11.92 3.71
CA PRO A 175 24.40 -12.70 3.91
C PRO A 175 23.85 -12.67 5.35
N PHE A 176 24.73 -12.55 6.34
CA PHE A 176 24.35 -12.47 7.75
C PHE A 176 23.68 -11.12 8.03
N THR A 177 24.34 -10.01 7.70
CA THR A 177 23.77 -8.66 7.87
C THR A 177 22.50 -8.46 7.05
N ALA A 178 22.44 -9.01 5.84
CA ALA A 178 21.24 -8.96 5.00
C ALA A 178 20.04 -9.66 5.65
N SER A 179 20.29 -10.79 6.32
CA SER A 179 19.27 -11.57 7.03
C SER A 179 18.77 -10.85 8.29
N PHE A 180 19.66 -10.19 9.05
CA PHE A 180 19.28 -9.32 10.17
C PHE A 180 18.42 -8.13 9.72
N PHE A 181 18.83 -7.46 8.64
CA PHE A 181 18.07 -6.35 8.07
C PHE A 181 16.67 -6.79 7.60
N LEU A 182 16.58 -7.95 6.94
CA LEU A 182 15.32 -8.51 6.48
C LEU A 182 14.39 -8.86 7.67
N MET A 183 14.93 -9.44 8.74
CA MET A 183 14.18 -9.74 9.95
C MET A 183 13.61 -8.48 10.61
N GLU A 184 14.38 -7.40 10.71
CA GLU A 184 13.93 -6.13 11.28
C GLU A 184 12.81 -5.50 10.44
N ILE A 185 12.97 -5.50 9.11
CA ILE A 185 11.92 -5.04 8.18
C ILE A 185 10.65 -5.86 8.35
N PHE A 186 10.76 -7.18 8.48
CA PHE A 186 9.59 -8.04 8.66
C PHE A 186 8.85 -7.69 9.96
N GLY A 187 9.59 -7.39 11.03
CA GLY A 187 9.02 -6.86 12.28
C GLY A 187 8.26 -5.56 12.06
N PHE A 188 8.88 -4.56 11.43
CA PHE A 188 8.25 -3.27 11.14
C PHE A 188 6.99 -3.41 10.28
N VAL A 189 7.07 -4.22 9.20
CA VAL A 189 5.95 -4.49 8.30
C VAL A 189 4.81 -5.21 9.03
N PHE A 190 5.12 -6.13 9.93
CA PHE A 190 4.13 -6.83 10.75
C PHE A 190 3.38 -5.89 11.70
N TYR A 191 4.09 -5.05 12.47
CA TYR A 191 3.45 -4.07 13.34
C TYR A 191 2.66 -3.02 12.56
N GLY A 192 3.20 -2.56 11.43
CA GLY A 192 2.51 -1.66 10.51
C GLY A 192 1.20 -2.27 9.99
N LYS A 193 1.21 -3.57 9.66
CA LYS A 193 0.00 -4.31 9.25
C LYS A 193 -1.06 -4.35 10.34
N ILE A 194 -0.69 -4.60 11.59
CA ILE A 194 -1.64 -4.58 12.71
C ILE A 194 -2.27 -3.19 12.85
N LEU A 195 -1.47 -2.13 12.82
CA LEU A 195 -1.95 -0.75 12.89
C LEU A 195 -2.94 -0.45 11.76
N LEU A 196 -2.57 -0.78 10.51
CA LEU A 196 -3.42 -0.58 9.33
C LEU A 196 -4.72 -1.39 9.43
N ALA A 197 -4.66 -2.64 9.91
CA ALA A 197 -5.84 -3.47 10.14
C ALA A 197 -6.77 -2.83 11.18
N MET A 198 -6.24 -2.34 12.30
CA MET A 198 -7.05 -1.67 13.34
C MET A 198 -7.73 -0.41 12.80
N MET A 199 -7.02 0.42 12.03
CA MET A 199 -7.62 1.57 11.35
C MET A 199 -8.66 1.15 10.31
N THR A 200 -8.39 0.08 9.57
CA THR A 200 -9.32 -0.46 8.57
C THR A 200 -10.63 -0.89 9.19
N PHE A 201 -10.58 -1.67 10.29
CA PHE A 201 -11.80 -2.09 10.98
C PHE A 201 -12.48 -0.94 11.71
N GLY A 202 -11.72 -0.09 12.40
CA GLY A 202 -12.27 1.02 13.19
C GLY A 202 -12.87 2.15 12.35
N VAL A 203 -12.30 2.42 11.17
CA VAL A 203 -12.72 3.55 10.31
C VAL A 203 -13.44 3.04 9.07
N PHE A 204 -12.74 2.33 8.18
CA PHE A 204 -13.32 1.93 6.90
C PHE A 204 -14.52 0.98 7.08
N LEU A 205 -14.35 -0.12 7.83
CA LEU A 205 -15.41 -1.09 8.01
C LEU A 205 -16.60 -0.45 8.71
N PHE A 206 -16.36 0.25 9.83
CA PHE A 206 -17.41 0.97 10.55
C PHE A 206 -18.22 1.89 9.64
N LEU A 207 -17.56 2.74 8.84
CA LEU A 207 -18.21 3.67 7.91
C LEU A 207 -18.94 2.97 6.76
N SER A 208 -18.46 1.79 6.35
CA SER A 208 -19.04 1.01 5.25
C SER A 208 -20.26 0.17 5.64
N LEU A 209 -20.43 -0.12 6.93
CA LEU A 209 -21.55 -0.91 7.46
C LEU A 209 -22.84 -0.08 7.49
N GLU A 210 -23.95 -0.75 7.23
CA GLU A 210 -25.30 -0.18 7.28
C GLU A 210 -26.00 -0.62 8.56
N GLY A 211 -27.00 0.14 9.01
CA GLY A 211 -27.78 -0.16 10.22
C GLY A 211 -27.45 0.73 11.43
N PRO A 212 -28.02 0.41 12.61
CA PRO A 212 -27.84 1.17 13.84
C PRO A 212 -26.36 1.30 14.24
N ARG A 213 -26.00 2.41 14.88
CA ARG A 213 -24.62 2.67 15.30
C ARG A 213 -24.07 1.56 16.21
N GLY A 214 -24.90 0.99 17.09
CA GLY A 214 -24.53 -0.10 18.00
C GLY A 214 -24.10 -1.36 17.25
N GLU A 215 -24.92 -1.85 16.32
CA GLU A 215 -24.62 -3.03 15.51
C GLU A 215 -23.36 -2.84 14.66
N ARG A 216 -23.19 -1.64 14.07
CA ARG A 216 -22.00 -1.30 13.29
C ARG A 216 -20.74 -1.31 14.14
N ALA A 217 -20.80 -0.75 15.35
CA ALA A 217 -19.67 -0.74 16.28
C ALA A 217 -19.30 -2.17 16.71
N VAL A 218 -20.29 -2.97 17.12
CA VAL A 218 -20.08 -4.37 17.53
C VAL A 218 -19.48 -5.18 16.40
N THR A 219 -20.03 -5.09 15.18
CA THR A 219 -19.48 -5.80 14.01
C THR A 219 -18.04 -5.40 13.74
N SER A 220 -17.72 -4.11 13.84
CA SER A 220 -16.36 -3.60 13.54
C SER A 220 -15.34 -4.05 14.60
N VAL A 221 -15.69 -3.91 15.88
CA VAL A 221 -14.83 -4.31 17.01
C VAL A 221 -14.58 -5.82 17.00
N PHE A 222 -15.63 -6.63 16.87
CA PHE A 222 -15.45 -8.09 16.82
C PHE A 222 -14.74 -8.55 15.54
N SER A 223 -14.86 -7.83 14.42
CA SER A 223 -14.05 -8.12 13.23
C SER A 223 -12.57 -7.89 13.53
N ALA A 224 -12.21 -6.78 14.19
CA ALA A 224 -10.83 -6.52 14.60
C ALA A 224 -10.28 -7.59 15.56
N ILE A 225 -11.08 -7.97 16.56
CA ILE A 225 -10.73 -9.00 17.54
C ILE A 225 -10.52 -10.36 16.85
N PHE A 226 -11.48 -10.79 16.02
CA PHE A 226 -11.36 -12.05 15.28
C PHE A 226 -10.19 -12.04 14.31
N TRP A 227 -9.93 -10.92 13.65
CA TRP A 227 -8.77 -10.78 12.78
C TRP A 227 -7.46 -10.96 13.56
N LEU A 228 -7.32 -10.35 14.75
CA LEU A 228 -6.15 -10.53 15.61
C LEU A 228 -6.02 -12.00 16.05
N PHE A 229 -7.10 -12.63 16.49
CA PHE A 229 -7.05 -14.05 16.84
C PHE A 229 -6.57 -14.90 15.66
N LEU A 230 -7.14 -14.72 14.47
CA LEU A 230 -6.74 -15.46 13.27
C LEU A 230 -5.29 -15.18 12.87
N LEU A 231 -4.80 -13.96 13.08
CA LEU A 231 -3.40 -13.58 12.84
C LEU A 231 -2.43 -14.34 13.76
N PHE A 232 -2.79 -14.51 15.04
CA PHE A 232 -1.93 -15.13 16.05
C PHE A 232 -2.10 -16.64 16.23
N ILE A 233 -3.21 -17.25 15.78
CA ILE A 233 -3.41 -18.71 15.81
C ILE A 233 -2.21 -19.47 15.23
N PRO A 234 -1.67 -19.09 14.06
CA PRO A 234 -0.45 -19.68 13.52
C PRO A 234 0.70 -19.70 14.55
N VAL A 235 0.99 -18.55 15.17
CA VAL A 235 2.08 -18.40 16.17
C VAL A 235 1.85 -19.31 17.38
N VAL A 236 0.62 -19.35 17.88
CA VAL A 236 0.26 -20.19 19.03
C VAL A 236 0.46 -21.67 18.69
N VAL A 237 0.00 -22.13 17.52
CA VAL A 237 0.19 -23.51 17.06
C VAL A 237 1.68 -23.84 16.92
N SER A 238 2.47 -22.94 16.32
CA SER A 238 3.93 -23.06 16.18
C SER A 238 4.64 -23.30 17.50
N SER A 239 4.27 -22.53 18.53
CA SER A 239 4.90 -22.61 19.86
C SER A 239 4.71 -23.98 20.53
N ARG A 240 3.67 -24.73 20.12
CA ARG A 240 3.32 -26.04 20.67
C ARG A 240 3.90 -27.21 19.88
N ILE A 241 4.45 -26.99 18.70
CA ILE A 241 5.14 -28.05 17.93
C ILE A 241 6.53 -28.26 18.53
N THR A 242 6.79 -29.41 19.13
CA THR A 242 8.03 -29.69 19.89
C THR A 242 9.27 -30.00 19.05
N GLY A 243 9.16 -29.96 17.71
CA GLY A 243 10.27 -30.26 16.80
C GLY A 243 11.25 -29.10 16.60
N SER A 244 12.56 -29.36 16.68
CA SER A 244 13.66 -28.41 16.45
C SER A 244 14.15 -28.41 14.98
N GLY A 245 13.24 -28.48 14.02
CA GLY A 245 13.61 -28.52 12.60
C GLY A 245 13.96 -27.13 12.05
N LEU A 246 14.87 -27.07 11.06
CA LEU A 246 15.20 -25.85 10.29
C LEU A 246 13.96 -25.15 9.72
N TRP A 247 12.87 -25.90 9.49
CA TRP A 247 11.57 -25.36 9.09
C TRP A 247 11.03 -24.32 10.08
N ARG A 248 11.34 -24.36 11.39
CA ARG A 248 10.92 -23.31 12.33
C ARG A 248 11.51 -21.94 12.00
N ALA A 249 12.63 -21.86 11.28
CA ALA A 249 13.22 -20.59 10.84
C ALA A 249 12.54 -20.02 9.57
N TYR A 250 11.89 -20.86 8.75
CA TYR A 250 11.37 -20.50 7.41
C TYR A 250 9.86 -20.74 7.22
N LEU A 251 9.26 -21.53 8.09
CA LEU A 251 7.86 -21.97 8.14
C LEU A 251 7.30 -21.74 9.56
N ASP A 252 7.90 -20.85 10.37
CA ASP A 252 7.17 -20.33 11.53
C ASP A 252 5.85 -19.78 10.99
N PRO A 253 4.69 -20.31 11.41
CA PRO A 253 3.40 -19.83 11.00
C PRO A 253 3.19 -18.32 11.30
N SER A 254 4.04 -17.68 12.13
CA SER A 254 4.17 -16.22 12.17
C SER A 254 4.42 -15.62 10.77
N TYR A 255 5.23 -16.24 9.92
CA TYR A 255 5.47 -15.83 8.54
C TYR A 255 4.28 -16.04 7.59
N LEU A 256 3.34 -16.96 7.88
CA LEU A 256 2.09 -17.06 7.12
C LEU A 256 1.20 -15.81 7.29
N SER A 257 1.30 -15.16 8.46
CA SER A 257 0.65 -13.87 8.73
C SER A 257 1.36 -12.69 8.03
N VAL A 258 2.63 -12.89 7.65
CA VAL A 258 3.50 -11.96 6.93
C VAL A 258 3.26 -12.01 5.43
N PHE A 259 2.78 -13.12 4.85
CA PHE A 259 2.37 -13.20 3.43
C PHE A 259 1.09 -12.40 3.18
N PRO A 260 1.21 -11.11 2.86
CA PRO A 260 0.21 -10.11 3.22
C PRO A 260 -1.02 -10.20 2.31
N TYR A 261 -0.85 -10.36 1.00
CA TYR A 261 -2.00 -10.41 0.09
C TYR A 261 -2.91 -11.62 0.30
N LEU A 262 -2.33 -12.82 0.45
CA LEU A 262 -3.12 -14.04 0.65
C LEU A 262 -3.65 -14.13 2.07
N SER A 263 -2.85 -13.76 3.07
CA SER A 263 -3.29 -13.78 4.46
C SER A 263 -4.40 -12.78 4.71
N ASP A 264 -4.28 -11.55 4.23
CA ASP A 264 -5.31 -10.52 4.45
C ASP A 264 -6.64 -10.91 3.82
N LEU A 265 -6.66 -11.64 2.70
CA LEU A 265 -7.89 -12.16 2.12
C LEU A 265 -8.60 -13.11 3.10
N TRP A 266 -8.01 -14.20 3.55
CA TRP A 266 -8.76 -15.13 4.42
C TRP A 266 -8.98 -14.57 5.83
N LEU A 267 -8.02 -13.82 6.37
CA LEU A 267 -8.13 -13.20 7.70
C LEU A 267 -9.31 -12.23 7.78
N THR A 268 -9.39 -11.27 6.85
CA THR A 268 -10.46 -10.26 6.88
C THR A 268 -11.82 -10.85 6.54
N GLY A 269 -11.86 -11.87 5.67
CA GLY A 269 -13.10 -12.55 5.28
C GLY A 269 -13.72 -13.33 6.42
N LEU A 270 -12.94 -14.21 7.05
CA LEU A 270 -13.39 -15.01 8.19
C LEU A 270 -13.74 -14.13 9.39
N ALA A 271 -12.93 -13.10 9.68
CA ALA A 271 -13.20 -12.16 10.76
C ALA A 271 -14.53 -11.43 10.57
N LEU A 272 -14.78 -10.88 9.38
CA LEU A 272 -16.02 -10.17 9.08
C LEU A 272 -17.25 -11.11 9.13
N MET A 273 -17.13 -12.32 8.57
CA MET A 273 -18.22 -13.30 8.60
C MET A 273 -18.56 -13.74 10.02
N GLY A 274 -17.54 -14.02 10.84
CA GLY A 274 -17.73 -14.36 12.25
C GLY A 274 -18.38 -13.23 13.03
N ALA A 275 -17.88 -12.00 12.86
CA ALA A 275 -18.37 -10.83 13.60
C ALA A 275 -19.82 -10.50 13.26
N ARG A 276 -20.21 -10.62 11.99
CA ARG A 276 -21.61 -10.43 11.58
C ARG A 276 -22.55 -11.46 12.20
N ARG A 277 -22.15 -12.73 12.27
CA ARG A 277 -22.94 -13.78 12.93
C ARG A 277 -23.09 -13.52 14.42
N LEU A 278 -21.99 -13.15 15.08
CA LEU A 278 -22.02 -12.80 16.50
C LEU A 278 -22.90 -11.57 16.77
N THR A 279 -22.77 -10.52 15.96
CA THR A 279 -23.60 -9.31 16.08
C THR A 279 -25.07 -9.65 15.92
N ALA A 280 -25.42 -10.44 14.90
CA ALA A 280 -26.80 -10.89 14.71
C ALA A 280 -27.33 -11.75 15.87
N TRP A 281 -26.46 -12.42 16.63
CA TRP A 281 -26.85 -13.16 17.83
C TRP A 281 -27.05 -12.23 19.04
N ILE A 282 -26.20 -11.20 19.21
CA ILE A 282 -26.29 -10.23 20.32
C ILE A 282 -27.55 -9.37 20.23
N PHE A 283 -27.95 -8.97 19.01
CA PHE A 283 -29.08 -8.07 18.77
C PHE A 283 -30.37 -8.79 18.33
N ARG A 284 -30.41 -10.13 18.46
CA ARG A 284 -31.63 -10.94 18.34
C ARG A 284 -32.45 -10.85 19.61
#